data_AF-A0A432FCY3-F1
#
_entry.id   AF-A0A432FCY3-F1
#
_cell.length_a   1.000
_cell.length_b   1.000
_cell.length_c   1.000
_cell.angle_alpha   90.00
_cell.angle_beta   90.00
_cell.angle_gamma   90.00
#
_symmetry.space_group_name_H-M   'P 1'
#
loop_
_entity.id
_entity.type
_entity.pdbx_description
1 polymer ?
#
loop_
_entity_poly.entity_id
_entity_poly.type
_entity_poly.pdbx_seq_one_letter_code
_entity_poly.pdbx_strand_id
1 'polypeptide(L)' 'MKTTTKKVTKKRKGIPKELIYEMRKGSPIYYRDYDKVLSGEKKPEEVMGSGLL' A
#
# COMPACT_ATOMS: atom_id res chain seq x y z
N MET A 1 -4.11 8.72 20.56
CA MET A 1 -2.93 9.42 20.01
C MET A 1 -3.20 9.71 18.54
N LYS A 2 -2.99 10.94 18.09
CA LYS A 2 -3.31 11.41 16.73
C LYS A 2 -2.22 10.92 15.76
N THR A 3 -2.48 9.91 14.94
CA THR A 3 -1.57 9.58 13.83
C THR A 3 -1.92 10.47 12.64
N THR A 4 -1.19 11.58 12.58
CA THR A 4 -1.17 12.54 11.48
C THR A 4 -0.77 11.80 10.20
N THR A 5 -1.73 11.42 9.36
CA THR A 5 -1.48 10.83 8.04
C THR A 5 -0.84 11.90 7.15
N LYS A 6 0.49 12.00 7.20
CA LYS A 6 1.25 12.83 6.26
C LYS A 6 0.90 12.34 4.86
N LYS A 7 0.09 13.11 4.13
CA LYS A 7 -0.17 12.93 2.70
C LYS A 7 1.17 13.08 1.98
N VAL A 8 1.89 11.97 1.81
CA VAL A 8 3.10 11.94 1.00
C VAL A 8 2.64 11.98 -0.46
N THR A 9 2.47 13.19 -0.98
CA THR A 9 2.40 13.47 -2.42
C THR A 9 3.78 13.29 -3.05
N LYS A 10 4.42 12.13 -2.88
CA LYS A 10 5.56 11.73 -3.72
C LYS A 10 4.99 10.95 -4.89
N LYS A 11 5.31 11.41 -6.10
CA LYS A 11 5.01 10.74 -7.37
C LYS A 11 5.13 9.22 -7.19
N ARG A 12 4.04 8.49 -7.38
CA ARG A 12 3.89 7.02 -7.22
C ARG A 12 4.74 6.19 -8.21
N LYS A 13 5.82 6.76 -8.77
CA LYS A 13 6.67 6.14 -9.79
C LYS A 13 7.53 4.98 -9.28
N GLY A 14 7.60 4.76 -7.96
CA GLY A 14 8.41 3.70 -7.34
C GLY A 14 7.63 2.74 -6.46
N ILE A 15 6.29 2.72 -6.55
CA ILE A 15 5.49 1.75 -5.77
C ILE A 15 5.51 0.42 -6.54
N PRO A 16 5.94 -0.69 -5.91
CA PRO A 16 5.88 -2.02 -6.53
C PRO A 16 4.46 -2.37 -6.97
N LYS A 17 4.35 -3.01 -8.14
CA LYS A 17 3.05 -3.46 -8.67
C LYS A 17 2.40 -4.52 -7.78
N GLU A 18 3.19 -5.23 -6.99
CA GLU A 18 2.73 -6.23 -6.02
C GLU A 18 1.80 -5.63 -4.96
N LEU A 19 1.91 -4.33 -4.70
CA LEU A 19 1.02 -3.65 -3.74
C LEU A 19 -0.32 -3.22 -4.34
N ILE A 20 -0.58 -3.52 -5.62
CA ILE A 20 -1.84 -3.25 -6.28
C ILE A 20 -2.80 -4.40 -5.98
N TYR A 21 -3.93 -4.07 -5.34
CA TYR A 21 -5.03 -4.99 -5.12
C TYR A 21 -5.88 -5.16 -6.39
N GLU A 22 -6.25 -4.04 -7.02
CA GLU A 22 -7.07 -4.05 -8.24
C GLU A 22 -6.67 -2.91 -9.18
N MET A 23 -6.82 -3.11 -10.48
CA MET A 23 -6.78 -2.04 -11.47
C MET A 23 -8.21 -1.62 -11.83
N ARG A 24 -8.60 -0.38 -11.52
CA ARG A 24 -9.93 0.15 -11.82
C ARG A 24 -9.85 1.31 -12.81
N LYS A 25 -10.46 1.15 -13.99
CA LYS A 25 -10.45 2.18 -15.06
C LYS A 25 -9.04 2.69 -15.39
N GLY A 26 -8.04 1.80 -15.41
CA GLY A 26 -6.63 2.14 -15.66
C GLY A 26 -5.90 2.78 -14.47
N SER A 27 -6.55 2.92 -13.31
CA SER A 27 -5.92 3.41 -12.08
C SER A 27 -5.68 2.27 -11.09
N PRO A 28 -4.47 2.12 -10.53
CA PRO A 28 -4.21 1.14 -9.49
C PRO A 28 -4.87 1.51 -8.17
N ILE A 29 -5.58 0.55 -7.59
CA ILE A 29 -6.08 0.52 -6.22
C ILE A 29 -5.10 -0.33 -5.42
N TYR A 30 -4.52 0.24 -4.37
CA TYR A 30 -3.52 -0.43 -3.54
C TYR A 30 -4.15 -1.11 -2.33
N TYR A 31 -3.47 -2.10 -1.76
CA TYR A 31 -3.85 -2.68 -0.47
C TYR A 31 -3.89 -1.63 0.64
N ARG A 32 -4.76 -1.82 1.64
CA ARG A 32 -5.06 -0.81 2.67
C ARG A 32 -3.82 -0.27 3.41
N ASP A 33 -2.87 -1.14 3.71
CA ASP A 33 -1.67 -0.84 4.51
C ASP A 33 -0.40 -0.75 3.64
N TYR A 34 -0.52 -0.47 2.34
CA TYR A 34 0.63 -0.42 1.42
C TYR A 34 1.70 0.59 1.85
N ASP A 35 1.30 1.65 2.57
CA ASP A 35 2.18 2.66 3.13
C ASP A 35 3.14 2.10 4.18
N LYS A 36 2.71 1.10 4.96
CA LYS A 36 3.56 0.38 5.93
C LYS A 36 4.60 -0.51 5.26
N VAL A 37 4.31 -0.99 4.05
CA VAL A 37 5.30 -1.72 3.24
C VAL A 37 6.34 -0.75 2.68
N LEU A 38 5.89 0.43 2.24
CA LEU A 38 6.77 1.47 1.75
C LEU A 38 7.66 2.07 2.85
N SER A 39 7.23 2.02 4.12
CA SER A 39 8.05 2.42 5.27
C SER A 39 8.98 1.30 5.78
N GLY A 40 8.85 0.08 5.26
CA GLY A 40 9.56 -1.11 5.75
C GLY A 40 9.06 -1.65 7.09
N GLU A 41 7.90 -1.18 7.57
CA GLU A 41 7.27 -1.64 8.81
C GLU A 41 6.61 -3.02 8.64
N LYS A 42 6.06 -3.29 7.46
CA LYS A 42 5.42 -4.57 7.12
C LYS A 42 6.01 -5.15 5.84
N LYS A 43 5.95 -6.47 5.71
CA LYS A 43 6.27 -7.12 4.44
C LYS A 43 5.09 -7.04 3.47
N PRO A 44 5.35 -7.04 2.14
CA PRO A 44 4.29 -7.08 1.14
C PRO A 44 3.26 -8.20 1.38
N GLU A 45 3.71 -9.39 1.76
CA GLU A 45 2.87 -10.58 1.98
C GLU A 45 1.86 -10.39 3.10
N GLU A 46 2.25 -9.69 4.18
CA GLU A 46 1.38 -9.41 5.32
C GLU A 46 0.24 -8.47 4.96
N VAL A 47 0.47 -7.59 3.98
CA VAL A 47 -0.52 -6.62 3.52
C VAL A 47 -1.37 -7.20 2.37
N MET A 48 -0.81 -8.10 1.56
CA MET A 48 -1.51 -8.84 0.51
C MET A 48 -2.43 -9.94 1.07
N GLY A 49 -2.07 -10.57 2.19
CA GLY A 49 -2.62 -11.83 2.64
C GLY A 49 -3.21 -11.86 4.04
N SER A 50 -3.52 -10.72 4.67
CA SER A 50 -4.15 -10.68 6.01
C SER A 50 -5.61 -11.19 6.06
N GLY A 51 -6.01 -12.08 5.16
CA GLY A 51 -7.30 -12.75 5.10
C GLY A 51 -7.23 -14.27 4.96
N LEU A 52 -6.07 -14.91 5.21
CA LEU A 52 -5.92 -16.38 5.15
C LEU A 52 -6.08 -17.07 6.53
N LEU A 53 -6.93 -16.57 7.42
CA LEU A 53 -7.33 -17.30 8.63
C LEU A 53 -8.82 -17.15 8.87
#